data_AF-A0A7S7UVA9-F1
#
_entry.id   AF-A0A7S7UVA9-F1
#
_cell.length_a   1.000
_cell.length_b   1.000
_cell.length_c   1.000
_cell.angle_alpha   90.00
_cell.angle_beta   90.00
_cell.angle_gamma   90.00
#
_symmetry.space_group_name_H-M   'P 1'
#
loop_
_entity.id
_entity.type
_entity.pdbx_description
1 polymer ?
#
loop_
_entity_poly.entity_id
_entity_poly.type
_entity_poly.pdbx_seq_one_letter_code
_entity_poly.pdbx_strand_id
1 'polypeptide(L)'
;MWNSTATAPFDRNLQLAVIDTAGQVHALVFPCRRVLRGWVNSQTGSRVYVFPTHWREWDGLIEEAPIGEPERDRLAIVEEYADDLRAIIKKDRGGLD
;
A
#
# COMPACT_ATOMS: atom_id res chain seq x y z
N MET A 1 3.11 -0.08 17.64
CA MET A 1 4.53 0.04 18.04
C MET A 1 5.35 -0.94 17.22
N TRP A 2 6.56 -0.55 16.80
CA TRP A 2 7.47 -1.42 16.02
C TRP A 2 8.29 -2.34 16.93
N ASN A 3 8.55 -3.56 16.48
CA ASN A 3 9.33 -4.60 17.15
C ASN A 3 10.47 -5.06 16.24
N SER A 4 11.53 -5.65 16.82
CA SER A 4 12.63 -6.23 16.03
C SER A 4 12.14 -7.40 15.17
N THR A 5 12.56 -7.46 13.90
CA THR A 5 12.24 -8.57 12.97
C THR A 5 12.52 -9.97 13.55
N ALA A 6 13.53 -10.09 14.42
CA ALA A 6 13.94 -11.37 14.99
C ALA A 6 12.83 -12.01 15.85
N THR A 7 12.01 -11.16 16.50
CA THR A 7 10.93 -11.59 17.39
C THR A 7 9.60 -11.81 16.66
N ALA A 8 9.57 -11.65 15.34
CA ALA A 8 8.33 -11.73 14.59
C ALA A 8 7.70 -13.12 14.70
N PRO A 9 6.41 -13.20 15.10
CA PRO A 9 5.72 -14.47 15.24
C PRO A 9 5.48 -15.13 13.88
N PHE A 10 5.39 -16.45 13.89
CA PHE A 10 4.83 -17.20 12.77
C PHE A 10 3.31 -17.03 12.75
N ASP A 11 2.74 -17.18 11.55
CA ASP A 11 1.28 -17.24 11.35
C ASP A 11 0.47 -16.00 11.76
N ARG A 12 1.11 -14.82 11.80
CA ARG A 12 0.42 -13.53 11.93
C ARG A 12 0.59 -12.68 10.69
N ASN A 13 -0.40 -11.83 10.45
CA ASN A 13 -0.33 -10.80 9.43
C ASN A 13 0.38 -9.59 10.03
N LEU A 14 1.56 -9.29 9.52
CA LEU A 14 2.44 -8.25 10.03
C LEU A 14 2.67 -7.20 8.95
N GLN A 15 2.83 -5.96 9.37
CA GLN A 15 3.51 -4.97 8.55
C GLN A 15 5.01 -5.09 8.79
N LEU A 16 5.79 -5.19 7.71
CA LEU A 16 7.25 -5.20 7.77
C LEU A 16 7.80 -3.82 7.43
N ALA A 17 8.95 -3.47 8.00
CA ALA A 17 9.70 -2.30 7.58
C ALA A 17 11.18 -2.62 7.36
N VAL A 18 11.78 -1.92 6.40
CA VAL A 18 13.23 -1.92 6.13
C VAL A 18 13.80 -0.57 6.50
N ILE A 19 15.10 -0.52 6.78
CA ILE A 19 15.85 0.73 6.88
C ILE A 19 16.70 0.84 5.61
N ASP A 20 16.60 1.96 4.90
CA ASP A 20 17.42 2.21 3.71
C ASP A 20 18.84 2.66 4.07
N THR A 21 19.67 2.89 3.05
CA THR A 21 21.06 3.32 3.24
C THR A 21 21.20 4.72 3.85
N ALA A 22 20.15 5.55 3.78
CA ALA A 22 20.10 6.86 4.40
C ALA A 22 19.56 6.81 5.84
N GLY A 23 19.19 5.62 6.35
CA GLY A 23 18.64 5.43 7.68
C GLY A 23 17.14 5.66 7.78
N GLN A 24 16.42 5.84 6.67
CA GLN A 24 14.97 6.04 6.68
C GLN A 24 14.23 4.71 6.74
N VAL A 25 13.14 4.69 7.51
CA VAL A 25 12.28 3.51 7.69
C VAL A 25 11.21 3.50 6.61
N HIS A 26 11.13 2.41 5.84
CA HIS A 26 10.12 2.19 4.82
C HIS A 26 9.28 0.97 5.17
N ALA A 27 7.99 1.18 5.43
CA ALA A 27 7.04 0.11 5.71
C ALA A 27 6.43 -0.44 4.41
N LEU A 28 6.28 -1.76 4.35
CA LEU A 28 5.55 -2.41 3.25
C LEU A 28 4.05 -2.12 3.40
N VAL A 29 3.39 -1.82 2.28
CA VAL A 29 1.97 -1.43 2.22
C VAL A 29 1.02 -2.62 2.05
N PHE A 30 1.48 -3.82 2.40
CA PHE A 30 0.68 -5.05 2.33
C PHE A 30 1.03 -6.00 3.49
N PRO A 31 0.08 -6.84 3.94
CA PRO A 31 0.32 -7.76 5.04
C PRO A 31 1.32 -8.83 4.63
N CYS A 32 2.26 -9.13 5.52
CA CYS A 32 3.27 -10.16 5.35
C CYS A 32 3.16 -11.21 6.47
N ARG A 33 3.53 -12.45 6.16
CA ARG A 33 3.58 -13.54 7.15
C ARG A 33 4.97 -14.17 7.15
N ARG A 34 5.48 -14.45 8.35
CA ARG A 34 6.73 -15.20 8.52
C ARG A 34 6.48 -16.68 8.21
N VAL A 35 7.33 -17.25 7.38
CA VAL A 35 7.38 -18.69 7.04
C VAL A 35 8.80 -19.22 7.26
N LEU A 36 8.99 -20.54 7.22
CA LEU A 36 10.29 -21.18 7.51
C LEU A 36 11.45 -20.63 6.66
N ARG A 37 11.17 -20.19 5.43
CA ARG A 37 12.17 -19.70 4.47
C ARG A 37 12.06 -18.19 4.17
N GLY A 38 11.54 -17.41 5.12
CA GLY A 38 11.47 -15.95 5.01
C GLY A 38 10.04 -15.42 5.10
N TRP A 39 9.64 -14.63 4.11
CA TRP A 39 8.40 -13.86 4.15
C TRP A 39 7.56 -14.09 2.91
N VAL A 40 6.24 -14.08 3.10
CA VAL A 40 5.26 -14.10 2.02
C VAL A 40 4.27 -12.96 2.21
N ASN A 41 3.74 -12.43 1.10
CA ASN A 41 2.56 -11.59 1.12
C ASN A 41 1.40 -12.48 1.59
N SER A 42 0.71 -12.08 2.66
CA SER A 42 -0.32 -12.92 3.27
C SER A 42 -1.60 -13.02 2.44
N GLN A 43 -1.83 -12.10 1.50
CA GLN A 43 -3.02 -12.12 0.64
C GLN A 43 -2.80 -13.01 -0.59
N THR A 44 -1.60 -12.98 -1.18
CA THR A 44 -1.32 -13.67 -2.44
C THR A 44 -0.50 -14.94 -2.27
N GLY A 45 0.18 -15.11 -1.13
CA GLY A 45 1.14 -16.20 -0.90
C GLY A 45 2.48 -16.01 -1.62
N SER A 46 2.64 -14.94 -2.41
CA SER A 46 3.88 -14.65 -3.13
C SER A 46 5.03 -14.36 -2.18
N ARG A 47 6.24 -14.84 -2.52
CA ARG A 47 7.46 -14.57 -1.75
C ARG A 47 7.79 -13.08 -1.74
N VAL A 48 8.22 -12.59 -0.59
CA VAL A 48 8.68 -11.21 -0.40
C VAL A 48 10.20 -11.23 -0.19
N TYR A 49 10.93 -10.63 -1.11
CA TYR A 49 12.40 -10.61 -1.11
C TYR A 49 12.93 -9.33 -0.46
N VAL A 50 12.76 -9.23 0.87
CA VAL A 50 13.28 -8.12 1.67
C VAL A 50 13.99 -8.65 2.92
N PHE A 51 14.87 -7.83 3.48
CA PHE A 51 15.51 -8.06 4.78
C PHE A 51 14.93 -7.05 5.79
N PRO A 52 13.74 -7.33 6.35
CA PRO A 52 13.07 -6.37 7.22
C PRO A 52 13.84 -6.22 8.53
N THR A 53 13.91 -4.99 9.03
CA THR A 53 14.53 -4.66 10.32
C THR A 53 13.50 -4.69 11.45
N HIS A 54 12.26 -4.31 11.15
CA HIS A 54 11.19 -4.20 12.15
C HIS A 54 9.85 -4.78 11.64
N TRP A 55 8.95 -5.08 12.58
CA TRP A 55 7.58 -5.48 12.31
C TRP A 55 6.58 -4.85 13.30
N ARG A 56 5.32 -4.73 12.89
CA ARG A 56 4.15 -4.48 13.76
C ARG A 56 2.99 -5.35 13.30
N GLU A 57 1.95 -5.49 14.12
CA GLU A 57 0.71 -6.12 13.68
C GLU A 57 0.14 -5.35 12.48
N TRP A 58 -0.39 -6.08 11.51
CA TRP A 58 -1.10 -5.47 10.37
C TRP A 58 -2.49 -5.03 10.83
N ASP A 59 -2.77 -3.74 10.79
CA ASP A 59 -4.05 -3.14 11.19
C ASP A 59 -5.08 -3.04 10.05
N GLY A 60 -4.71 -3.42 8.82
CA GLY A 60 -5.58 -3.30 7.65
C GLY A 60 -5.64 -1.90 7.06
N LEU A 61 -5.03 -0.91 7.73
CA LEU A 61 -4.91 0.45 7.24
C LEU A 61 -3.53 0.58 6.62
N ILE A 62 -3.49 0.83 5.32
CA ILE A 62 -2.29 1.44 4.77
C ILE A 62 -2.34 2.87 5.32
N GLU A 63 -1.65 3.14 6.43
CA GLU A 63 -1.25 4.52 6.76
C GLU A 63 -0.50 4.98 5.51
N GLU A 64 -1.17 5.75 4.65
CA GLU A 64 -0.68 6.27 3.38
C GLU A 64 0.76 6.74 3.61
N ALA A 65 1.74 5.96 3.16
CA ALA A 65 3.13 6.30 3.37
C ALA A 65 3.33 7.66 2.70
N PRO A 66 3.79 8.71 3.41
CA PRO A 66 3.95 10.01 2.81
C PRO A 66 5.21 9.98 1.93
N ILE A 67 5.07 9.41 0.74
CA ILE A 67 6.03 9.60 -0.34
C ILE A 67 5.38 10.61 -1.29
N GLY A 68 5.44 11.88 -0.88
CA GLY A 68 5.61 12.98 -1.82
C GLY A 68 4.40 13.58 -2.53
N GLU A 69 3.17 13.14 -2.31
CA GLU A 69 1.98 13.88 -2.79
C GLU A 69 0.89 13.88 -1.71
N PRO A 70 0.27 15.03 -1.37
CA PRO A 70 -0.91 15.01 -0.54
C PRO A 70 -1.97 14.19 -1.26
N GLU A 71 -2.67 13.33 -0.54
CA GLU A 71 -3.93 12.73 -0.96
C GLU A 71 -4.88 13.88 -1.32
N ARG A 72 -4.76 14.42 -2.55
CA ARG A 72 -5.82 15.23 -3.13
C ARG A 72 -6.98 14.27 -3.23
N ASP A 73 -7.93 14.45 -2.32
CA ASP A 73 -9.12 13.66 -2.11
C ASP A 73 -9.36 12.71 -3.28
N ARG A 74 -9.00 11.43 -3.12
CA ARG A 74 -9.18 10.43 -4.19
C ARG A 74 -10.62 10.45 -4.71
N LEU A 75 -11.57 10.82 -3.86
CA LEU A 75 -12.96 11.08 -4.22
C LEU A 75 -13.11 12.26 -5.19
N ALA A 76 -12.46 13.39 -4.95
CA ALA A 76 -12.47 14.55 -5.85
C ALA A 76 -11.86 14.22 -7.22
N ILE A 77 -10.78 13.41 -7.26
CA ILE A 77 -10.20 12.94 -8.53
C ILE A 77 -11.20 12.06 -9.31
N VAL A 78 -11.91 11.16 -8.61
CA VAL A 78 -12.92 10.30 -9.22
C VAL A 78 -14.15 11.10 -9.68
N GLU A 79 -14.57 12.11 -8.92
CA GLU A 79 -15.68 13.00 -9.24
C GLU A 79 -15.36 13.89 -10.46
N GLU A 80 -14.18 14.54 -10.48
CA GLU A 80 -13.70 15.34 -11.60
C GLU A 80 -13.65 14.51 -12.89
N TYR A 81 -13.07 13.31 -12.83
CA TYR A 81 -13.02 12.41 -13.97
C TYR A 81 -14.41 11.96 -14.45
N ALA A 82 -15.34 11.72 -13.53
CA ALA A 82 -16.70 11.35 -13.88
C ALA A 82 -17.45 12.51 -14.56
N ASP A 83 -17.21 13.74 -14.15
CA ASP A 83 -17.80 14.94 -14.76
C ASP A 83 -17.22 15.21 -16.15
N ASP A 84 -15.91 15.05 -16.32
CA ASP A 84 -15.27 15.12 -17.64
C ASP A 84 -15.83 14.08 -18.61
N LEU A 85 -15.99 12.83 -18.17
CA LEU A 85 -16.61 11.78 -18.99
C LEU A 85 -18.07 12.10 -19.35
N ARG A 86 -18.85 12.64 -18.40
CA ARG A 86 -20.23 13.09 -18.68
C ARG A 86 -20.25 14.22 -19.71
N ALA A 87 -19.30 15.16 -19.64
CA ALA A 87 -19.19 16.26 -20.60
C ALA A 87 -18.83 15.75 -22.01
N ILE A 88 -17.90 14.79 -22.12
CA ILE A 88 -17.53 14.16 -23.39
C ILE A 88 -18.74 13.44 -24.00
N ILE A 89 -19.43 12.59 -23.23
CA ILE A 89 -20.60 11.84 -23.70
C ILE A 89 -21.73 12.79 -24.14
N LYS A 90 -21.92 13.92 -23.45
CA LYS A 90 -22.93 14.92 -23.81
C LYS A 90 -22.57 15.65 -25.10
N LYS A 91 -21.29 15.94 -25.32
CA LYS A 91 -20.79 16.62 -26.53
C LYS A 91 -20.97 15.76 -27.78
N ASP A 92 -20.72 14.45 -27.68
CA ASP A 92 -20.90 13.52 -28.80
C ASP A 92 -22.37 13.32 -29.19
N ARG A 93 -23.29 13.51 -28.24
CA ARG A 93 -24.75 13.49 -28.50
C ARG A 93 -25.30 14.78 -29.09
N GLY A 94 -24.56 15.88 -29.03
CA GLY A 94 -24.96 17.19 -29.56
C GLY A 94 -24.36 17.53 -30.93
N GLY A 95 -23.61 16.63 -31.55
CA GLY A 95 -22.96 16.81 -32.86
C GLY A 95 -23.69 16.17 -34.04
N LEU A 96 -24.95 15.74 -33.86
CA LEU A 96 -25.84 15.27 -34.93
C LEU A 96 -26.91 16.35 -35.19
N ASP A 97 -26.49 17.49 -35.73
CA ASP A 97 -27.35 18.44 -36.43
C ASP A 97 -26.59 18.99 -37.65
#